data_AF-S4RTZ7-F1
#
_entry.id   AF-S4RTZ7-F1
#
_cell.length_a   1.000
_cell.length_b   1.000
_cell.length_c   1.000
_cell.angle_alpha   90.00
_cell.angle_beta   90.00
_cell.angle_gamma   90.00
#
_symmetry.space_group_name_H-M   'P 1'
#
loop_
_entity.id
_entity.type
_entity.pdbx_description
1 polymer ?
#
loop_
_entity_poly.entity_id
_entity_poly.type
_entity_poly.pdbx_seq_one_letter_code
_entity_poly.pdbx_strand_id
1 'polypeptide(L)'
;KMPELAEAAERKSDTEDDNEGEVVEASKDAQKPPAKPVVSDKLLHSLQLHRSQASRPSLSEQEVETAFVRLSLAFRNDMFSLEKRLRLEERARNLAEENVSREIDAVSSTVQTFAPLCQDSQTRDTYQQLQQNLQVLRKATMRASSCSEKLGAVNQVSATSRAVRLRLRSEATTDRT
;
A
#
# COMPACT_ATOMS: atom_id res chain seq x y z
N LYS A 1 -37.32 -39.18 3.09
CA LYS A 1 -37.13 -39.57 4.50
C LYS A 1 -35.82 -38.94 4.95
N MET A 2 -35.90 -37.74 5.50
CA MET A 2 -34.79 -36.96 6.05
C MET A 2 -34.74 -37.23 7.57
N PRO A 3 -33.57 -37.33 8.22
CA PRO A 3 -33.52 -37.37 9.67
C PRO A 3 -33.54 -35.94 10.24
N GLU A 4 -34.55 -35.70 11.06
CA GLU A 4 -34.72 -34.58 11.97
C GLU A 4 -33.89 -34.84 13.23
N LEU A 5 -33.07 -33.88 13.69
CA LEU A 5 -32.47 -33.91 15.02
C LEU A 5 -32.49 -32.52 15.65
N ALA A 6 -33.56 -32.33 16.44
CA ALA A 6 -33.63 -31.75 17.78
C ALA A 6 -32.75 -30.53 18.14
N GLU A 7 -33.48 -29.44 18.33
CA GLU A 7 -33.26 -28.30 19.21
C GLU A 7 -32.73 -28.69 20.61
N ALA A 8 -31.69 -28.01 21.09
CA ALA A 8 -31.29 -27.99 22.50
C ALA A 8 -30.98 -26.55 22.93
N ALA A 9 -31.66 -26.16 23.99
CA ALA A 9 -31.82 -24.82 24.54
C ALA A 9 -30.52 -24.12 25.00
N GLU A 10 -30.65 -22.80 25.03
CA GLU A 10 -29.73 -21.78 25.52
C GLU A 10 -29.19 -22.03 26.93
N ARG A 11 -27.91 -21.70 27.15
CA ARG A 11 -27.42 -21.13 28.42
C ARG A 11 -26.46 -19.99 28.12
N LYS A 12 -26.93 -18.76 28.37
CA LYS A 12 -26.09 -17.56 28.55
C LYS A 12 -25.30 -17.70 29.86
N SER A 13 -24.02 -17.36 29.81
CA SER A 13 -23.26 -16.95 30.99
C SER A 13 -22.43 -15.74 30.59
N ASP A 14 -22.95 -14.57 30.92
CA ASP A 14 -22.22 -13.32 30.94
C ASP A 14 -21.15 -13.39 32.04
N THR A 15 -19.90 -13.10 31.68
CA THR A 15 -18.90 -12.62 32.65
C THR A 15 -18.01 -11.64 31.88
N GLU A 16 -18.43 -10.38 31.94
CA GLU A 16 -17.56 -9.23 31.73
C GLU A 16 -16.73 -9.05 33.01
N ASP A 17 -15.42 -9.26 32.93
CA ASP A 17 -14.42 -8.36 33.51
C ASP A 17 -13.02 -8.78 33.04
N ASP A 18 -12.29 -7.88 32.39
CA ASP A 18 -11.02 -7.39 32.93
C ASP A 18 -10.28 -6.51 31.91
N ASN A 19 -9.94 -5.34 32.43
CA ASN A 19 -9.27 -4.21 31.81
C ASN A 19 -7.74 -4.32 31.93
N GLU A 20 -7.03 -3.62 31.03
CA GLU A 20 -5.61 -3.19 31.09
C GLU A 20 -4.43 -4.18 30.86
N GLY A 21 -3.42 -3.70 30.10
CA GLY A 21 -2.08 -4.30 29.99
C GLY A 21 -1.65 -4.65 28.55
N GLU A 22 -1.32 -3.69 27.67
CA GLU A 22 0.03 -3.14 27.47
C GLU A 22 1.06 -4.08 26.76
N VAL A 23 1.62 -3.55 25.65
CA VAL A 23 3.01 -3.74 25.15
C VAL A 23 3.59 -5.13 24.83
N VAL A 24 3.06 -5.92 23.87
CA VAL A 24 3.97 -6.91 23.19
C VAL A 24 3.57 -7.36 21.77
N GLU A 25 3.23 -6.49 20.82
CA GLU A 25 3.11 -6.93 19.41
C GLU A 25 3.72 -5.92 18.43
N ALA A 26 4.96 -5.48 18.71
CA ALA A 26 5.76 -4.68 17.77
C ALA A 26 6.67 -5.54 16.86
N SER A 27 6.79 -6.85 17.12
CA SER A 27 7.84 -7.69 16.50
C SER A 27 7.35 -8.68 15.45
N LYS A 28 6.04 -8.86 15.23
CA LYS A 28 5.52 -9.81 14.20
C LYS A 28 5.03 -9.17 12.91
N ASP A 29 4.81 -7.86 12.85
CA ASP A 29 4.24 -7.20 11.66
C ASP A 29 5.26 -6.97 10.54
N ALA A 30 6.57 -7.11 10.80
CA ALA A 30 7.64 -6.90 9.82
C ALA A 30 7.74 -8.02 8.75
N GLN A 31 6.99 -9.11 8.89
CA GLN A 31 7.03 -10.28 7.99
C GLN A 31 5.80 -10.43 7.08
N LYS A 32 4.85 -9.49 7.14
CA LYS A 32 3.69 -9.55 6.24
C LYS A 32 4.11 -9.12 4.83
N PRO A 33 3.88 -9.94 3.78
CA PRO A 33 4.19 -9.55 2.42
C PRO A 33 3.43 -8.28 2.04
N PRO A 34 4.01 -7.42 1.17
CA PRO A 34 3.40 -6.15 0.80
C PRO A 34 1.97 -6.38 0.30
N ALA A 35 1.04 -5.51 0.73
CA ALA A 35 -0.34 -5.57 0.28
C ALA A 35 -0.38 -5.55 -1.25
N LYS A 36 -0.92 -6.63 -1.85
CA LYS A 36 -1.03 -6.73 -3.31
C LYS A 36 -2.02 -5.70 -3.82
N PRO A 37 -1.75 -5.02 -4.95
CA PRO A 37 -2.68 -4.08 -5.54
C PRO A 37 -3.97 -4.79 -5.94
N VAL A 38 -5.10 -4.08 -5.79
CA VAL A 38 -6.45 -4.53 -6.17
C VAL A 38 -6.50 -5.09 -7.59
N VAL A 39 -5.81 -4.40 -8.50
CA VAL A 39 -5.68 -4.76 -9.90
C VAL A 39 -4.22 -5.10 -10.17
N SER A 40 -3.91 -6.39 -10.17
CA SER A 40 -2.57 -6.88 -10.49
C SER A 40 -2.27 -6.84 -11.98
N ASP A 41 -0.99 -6.72 -12.35
CA ASP A 41 -0.57 -6.79 -13.75
C ASP A 41 -0.95 -8.11 -14.42
N LYS A 42 -1.02 -9.20 -13.64
CA LYS A 42 -1.52 -10.50 -14.12
C LYS A 42 -3.00 -10.43 -14.50
N LEU A 43 -3.83 -9.77 -13.68
CA LEU A 43 -5.25 -9.55 -14.00
C LEU A 43 -5.38 -8.69 -15.25
N LEU A 44 -4.64 -7.59 -15.34
CA LEU A 44 -4.61 -6.73 -16.53
C LEU A 44 -4.17 -7.51 -17.77
N HIS A 45 -3.14 -8.35 -17.67
CA HIS A 45 -2.69 -9.16 -18.80
C HIS A 45 -3.75 -10.18 -19.23
N SER A 46 -4.42 -10.84 -18.27
CA SER A 46 -5.48 -11.81 -18.55
C SER A 46 -6.73 -11.19 -19.20
N LEU A 47 -6.98 -9.92 -18.91
CA LEU A 47 -8.07 -9.14 -19.51
C LEU A 47 -7.61 -8.40 -20.76
N GLN A 48 -6.36 -8.60 -21.16
CA GLN A 48 -5.71 -7.87 -22.22
C GLN A 48 -5.91 -6.35 -22.03
N LEU A 49 -5.53 -5.79 -20.89
CA LEU A 49 -5.60 -4.37 -20.56
C LEU A 49 -4.20 -3.78 -20.30
N HIS A 50 -3.14 -4.51 -20.63
CA HIS A 50 -1.81 -4.32 -20.04
C HIS A 50 -0.93 -3.19 -20.60
N ARG A 51 -1.09 -2.65 -21.83
CA ARG A 51 -0.53 -1.33 -22.30
C ARG A 51 -0.79 -1.07 -23.81
N SER A 52 -0.79 0.24 -24.16
CA SER A 52 -0.79 0.97 -25.46
C SER A 52 -1.69 0.50 -26.63
N GLN A 53 -2.63 1.36 -27.00
CA GLN A 53 -3.61 1.26 -28.10
C GLN A 53 -3.02 1.06 -29.52
N ALA A 54 -1.71 1.23 -29.72
CA ALA A 54 -1.14 1.36 -31.06
C ALA A 54 -1.11 0.07 -31.90
N SER A 55 -1.31 -1.13 -31.31
CA SER A 55 -1.24 -2.38 -32.09
C SER A 55 -2.17 -3.50 -31.61
N ARG A 56 -3.39 -3.18 -31.16
CA ARG A 56 -4.34 -4.24 -30.75
C ARG A 56 -5.59 -4.33 -31.62
N PRO A 57 -6.05 -5.56 -31.93
CA PRO A 57 -7.40 -5.76 -32.39
C PRO A 57 -8.36 -5.25 -31.32
N SER A 58 -9.39 -4.52 -31.76
CA SER A 58 -10.43 -4.01 -30.88
C SER A 58 -11.08 -5.18 -30.14
N LEU A 59 -11.01 -5.19 -28.80
CA LEU A 59 -11.80 -6.13 -27.97
C LEU A 59 -13.26 -6.13 -28.44
N SER A 60 -13.85 -7.32 -28.53
CA SER A 60 -15.28 -7.52 -28.77
C SER A 60 -16.11 -6.99 -27.59
N GLU A 61 -17.39 -6.73 -27.82
CA GLU A 61 -18.30 -6.24 -26.78
C GLU A 61 -18.41 -7.24 -25.61
N GLN A 62 -18.45 -8.54 -25.90
CA GLN A 62 -18.46 -9.60 -24.90
C GLN A 62 -17.18 -9.60 -24.03
N GLU A 63 -16.01 -9.36 -24.63
CA GLU A 63 -14.74 -9.27 -23.88
C GLU A 63 -14.67 -7.99 -23.02
N VAL A 64 -15.21 -6.88 -23.51
CA VAL A 64 -15.31 -5.62 -22.75
C VAL A 64 -16.20 -5.81 -21.53
N GLU A 65 -17.38 -6.41 -21.69
CA GLU A 65 -18.31 -6.66 -20.59
C GLU A 65 -17.73 -7.64 -19.57
N THR A 66 -17.11 -8.73 -20.05
CA THR A 66 -16.43 -9.70 -19.18
C THR A 66 -15.31 -9.04 -18.37
N ALA A 67 -14.51 -8.18 -18.99
CA ALA A 67 -13.45 -7.45 -18.29
C ALA A 67 -14.01 -6.45 -17.27
N PHE A 68 -15.10 -5.75 -17.60
CA PHE A 68 -15.76 -4.82 -16.69
C PHE A 68 -16.34 -5.53 -15.46
N VAL A 69 -17.06 -6.63 -15.63
CA VAL A 69 -17.62 -7.42 -14.52
C VAL A 69 -16.51 -7.95 -13.62
N ARG A 70 -15.42 -8.48 -14.20
CA ARG A 70 -14.28 -8.99 -13.43
C ARG A 70 -13.56 -7.89 -12.65
N LEU A 71 -13.34 -6.70 -13.22
CA LEU A 71 -12.78 -5.56 -12.48
C LEU A 71 -13.73 -5.10 -11.38
N SER A 72 -15.02 -4.97 -11.67
CA SER A 72 -16.03 -4.51 -10.71
C SER A 72 -16.13 -5.45 -9.50
N LEU A 73 -16.10 -6.76 -9.72
CA LEU A 73 -16.05 -7.75 -8.64
C LEU A 73 -14.76 -7.67 -7.82
N ALA A 74 -13.61 -7.49 -8.48
CA ALA A 74 -12.33 -7.32 -7.80
C ALA A 74 -12.35 -6.09 -6.88
N PHE A 75 -12.84 -4.94 -7.36
CA PHE A 75 -12.99 -3.74 -6.54
C PHE A 75 -13.98 -3.95 -5.39
N ARG A 76 -15.13 -4.57 -5.63
CA ARG A 76 -16.12 -4.82 -4.58
C ARG A 76 -15.58 -5.73 -3.48
N ASN A 77 -14.84 -6.78 -3.83
CA ASN A 77 -14.17 -7.65 -2.86
C ASN A 77 -13.15 -6.85 -2.03
N ASP A 78 -12.36 -6.02 -2.70
CA ASP A 78 -11.30 -5.23 -2.09
C ASP A 78 -11.81 -4.24 -1.04
N MET A 79 -12.98 -3.63 -1.27
CA MET A 79 -13.61 -2.68 -0.35
C MET A 79 -13.82 -3.24 1.06
N PHE A 80 -14.15 -4.53 1.21
CA PHE A 80 -14.38 -5.15 2.52
C PHE A 80 -13.13 -5.22 3.39
N SER A 81 -11.94 -5.17 2.80
CA SER A 81 -10.65 -5.24 3.51
C SER A 81 -9.81 -3.97 3.38
N LEU A 82 -10.30 -2.96 2.66
CA LEU A 82 -9.56 -1.75 2.34
C LEU A 82 -9.19 -0.96 3.59
N GLU A 83 -10.15 -0.70 4.48
CA GLU A 83 -9.90 0.09 5.69
C GLU A 83 -8.87 -0.56 6.60
N LYS A 84 -8.96 -1.88 6.80
CA LYS A 84 -7.99 -2.64 7.60
C LYS A 84 -6.59 -2.60 6.98
N ARG A 85 -6.48 -2.77 5.65
CA ARG A 85 -5.18 -2.70 4.97
C ARG A 85 -4.60 -1.30 5.02
N LEU A 86 -5.41 -0.26 4.81
CA LEU A 86 -4.97 1.13 4.88
C LEU A 86 -4.34 1.43 6.24
N ARG A 87 -5.03 1.13 7.34
CA ARG A 87 -4.51 1.35 8.70
C ARG A 87 -3.21 0.61 8.98
N LEU A 88 -3.09 -0.63 8.50
CA LEU A 88 -1.87 -1.43 8.66
C LEU A 88 -0.69 -0.84 7.87
N GLU A 89 -0.92 -0.47 6.61
CA GLU A 89 0.12 0.14 5.76
C GLU A 89 0.53 1.52 6.26
N GLU A 90 -0.40 2.34 6.77
CA GLU A 90 -0.10 3.62 7.41
C GLU A 90 0.76 3.45 8.67
N ARG A 91 0.41 2.48 9.52
CA ARG A 91 1.21 2.15 10.70
C ARG A 91 2.61 1.66 10.32
N ALA A 92 2.71 0.77 9.35
CA ALA A 92 4.00 0.26 8.85
C ALA A 92 4.86 1.39 8.28
N ARG A 93 4.27 2.31 7.51
CA ARG A 93 4.94 3.52 6.99
C ARG A 93 5.44 4.40 8.13
N ASN A 94 4.59 4.72 9.11
CA ASN A 94 4.98 5.56 10.26
C ASN A 94 6.17 4.95 11.01
N LEU A 95 6.13 3.65 11.29
CA LEU A 95 7.23 2.94 11.95
C LEU A 95 8.52 2.99 11.11
N ALA A 96 8.42 2.80 9.79
CA ALA A 96 9.59 2.89 8.91
C ALA A 96 10.18 4.31 8.87
N GLU A 97 9.35 5.34 8.79
CA GLU A 97 9.80 6.74 8.80
C GLU A 97 10.42 7.15 10.13
N GLU A 98 9.84 6.70 11.24
CA GLU A 98 10.36 6.94 12.58
C GLU A 98 11.68 6.21 12.78
N ASN A 99 11.78 4.93 12.36
CA ASN A 99 13.02 4.17 12.39
C ASN A 99 14.13 4.89 11.60
N VAL A 100 13.87 5.30 10.35
CA VAL A 100 14.89 6.00 9.56
C VAL A 100 15.26 7.34 10.18
N SER A 101 14.31 8.08 10.76
CA SER A 101 14.61 9.33 11.46
C SER A 101 15.52 9.07 12.67
N ARG A 102 15.20 8.06 13.50
CA ARG A 102 16.02 7.65 14.65
C ARG A 102 17.42 7.24 14.24
N GLU A 103 17.57 6.46 13.18
CA GLU A 103 18.89 6.06 12.66
C GLU A 103 19.70 7.26 12.16
N ILE A 104 19.08 8.20 11.43
CA ILE A 104 19.75 9.43 11.00
C ILE A 104 20.19 10.28 12.19
N ASP A 105 19.35 10.38 13.23
CA ASP A 105 19.67 11.11 14.45
C ASP A 105 20.80 10.44 15.24
N ALA A 106 20.80 9.11 15.34
CA ALA A 106 21.87 8.33 15.97
C ALA A 106 23.21 8.50 15.23
N VAL A 107 23.21 8.43 13.89
CA VAL A 107 24.39 8.68 13.07
C VAL A 107 24.84 10.14 13.23
N SER A 108 23.92 11.10 13.24
CA SER A 108 24.26 12.51 13.44
C SER A 108 24.90 12.77 14.80
N SER A 109 24.38 12.15 15.87
CA SER A 109 24.97 12.21 17.20
C SER A 109 26.37 11.59 17.22
N THR A 110 26.54 10.43 16.59
CA THR A 110 27.84 9.76 16.47
C THR A 110 28.84 10.63 15.72
N VAL A 111 28.42 11.24 14.60
CA VAL A 111 29.24 12.19 13.84
C VAL A 111 29.66 13.37 14.72
N GLN A 112 28.75 13.95 15.50
CA GLN A 112 29.07 15.07 16.39
C GLN A 112 30.15 14.76 17.42
N THR A 113 30.29 13.51 17.87
CA THR A 113 31.38 13.12 18.78
C THR A 113 32.77 13.25 18.16
N PHE A 114 32.88 13.20 16.82
CA PHE A 114 34.14 13.39 16.11
C PHE A 114 34.49 14.87 15.88
N ALA A 115 33.57 15.81 16.09
CA ALA A 115 33.79 17.24 15.92
C ALA A 115 35.08 17.78 16.58
N PRO A 116 35.41 17.46 17.86
CA PRO A 116 36.64 17.93 18.49
C PRO A 116 37.93 17.31 17.90
N LEU A 117 37.82 16.21 17.16
CA LEU A 117 38.97 15.54 16.50
C LEU A 117 39.30 16.18 15.14
N CYS A 118 38.40 16.96 14.55
CA CYS A 118 38.59 17.66 13.28
C CYS A 118 39.36 18.98 13.48
N GLN A 119 40.69 18.88 13.57
CA GLN A 119 41.57 20.02 13.86
C GLN A 119 42.09 20.71 12.59
N ASP A 120 42.43 19.95 11.55
CA ASP A 120 42.93 20.49 10.29
C ASP A 120 41.78 20.92 9.35
N SER A 121 42.11 21.77 8.37
CA SER A 121 41.12 22.32 7.43
C SER A 121 40.42 21.22 6.63
N GLN A 122 41.16 20.21 6.19
CA GLN A 122 40.63 19.16 5.32
C GLN A 122 39.65 18.25 6.10
N THR A 123 39.96 17.89 7.35
CA THR A 123 39.05 17.10 8.19
C THR A 123 37.81 17.90 8.61
N ARG A 124 37.92 19.22 8.78
CA ARG A 124 36.76 20.09 9.01
C ARG A 124 35.85 20.19 7.80
N ASP A 125 36.41 20.36 6.61
CA ASP A 125 35.62 20.45 5.36
C ASP A 125 34.89 19.13 5.09
N THR A 126 35.57 18.00 5.26
CA THR A 126 34.95 16.67 5.12
C THR A 126 33.88 16.41 6.19
N TYR A 127 34.09 16.84 7.43
CA TYR A 127 33.09 16.79 8.49
C TYR A 127 31.83 17.61 8.15
N GLN A 128 31.99 18.85 7.68
CA GLN A 128 30.88 19.69 7.26
C GLN A 128 30.12 19.08 6.08
N GLN A 129 30.85 18.54 5.09
CA GLN A 129 30.24 17.83 3.97
C GLN A 129 29.43 16.62 4.44
N LEU A 130 29.94 15.86 5.42
CA LEU A 130 29.24 14.72 5.99
C LEU A 130 27.93 15.15 6.67
N GLN A 131 27.97 16.23 7.46
CA GLN A 131 26.76 16.79 8.07
C GLN A 131 25.74 17.24 7.03
N GLN A 132 26.20 17.90 5.96
CA GLN A 132 25.32 18.31 4.86
C GLN A 132 24.71 17.11 4.14
N ASN A 133 25.49 16.06 3.90
CA ASN A 133 25.01 14.82 3.29
C ASN A 133 23.93 14.15 4.14
N LEU A 134 24.07 14.13 5.48
CA LEU A 134 23.04 13.60 6.38
C LEU A 134 21.74 14.41 6.33
N GLN A 135 21.82 15.75 6.23
CA GLN A 135 20.63 16.58 6.04
C GLN A 135 19.95 16.31 4.69
N VAL A 136 20.73 16.18 3.62
CA VAL A 136 20.22 15.83 2.29
C VAL A 136 19.57 14.45 2.31
N LEU A 137 20.18 13.47 2.97
CA LEU A 137 19.65 12.12 3.13
C LEU A 137 18.30 12.15 3.83
N ARG A 138 18.17 12.87 4.96
CA ARG A 138 16.88 13.03 5.67
C ARG A 138 15.79 13.57 4.75
N LYS A 139 16.09 14.66 4.03
CA LYS A 139 15.16 15.26 3.06
C LYS A 139 14.83 14.32 1.90
N ALA A 140 15.80 13.52 1.44
CA ALA A 140 15.60 12.56 0.36
C ALA A 140 14.67 11.43 0.80
N THR A 141 14.84 10.87 2.00
CA THR A 141 13.94 9.83 2.55
C THR A 141 12.51 10.33 2.70
N MET A 142 12.32 11.53 3.27
CA MET A 142 10.98 12.13 3.41
C MET A 142 10.29 12.33 2.05
N ARG A 143 11.04 12.82 1.05
CA ARG A 143 10.52 12.96 -0.32
C ARG A 143 10.21 11.60 -0.95
N ALA A 144 11.07 10.60 -0.77
CA ALA A 144 10.85 9.26 -1.30
C ALA A 144 9.57 8.62 -0.74
N SER A 145 9.31 8.78 0.56
CA SER A 145 8.05 8.33 1.18
C SER A 145 6.83 9.03 0.56
N SER A 146 6.83 10.36 0.51
CA SER A 146 5.72 11.14 -0.08
C SER A 146 5.49 10.83 -1.56
N CYS A 147 6.56 10.64 -2.33
CA CYS A 147 6.47 10.25 -3.74
C CYS A 147 5.87 8.84 -3.88
N SER A 148 6.22 7.91 -2.99
CA SER A 148 5.68 6.54 -3.02
C SER A 148 4.19 6.51 -2.72
N GLU A 149 3.72 7.33 -1.76
CA GLU A 149 2.28 7.50 -1.47
C GLU A 149 1.51 8.07 -2.66
N LYS A 150 1.99 9.18 -3.23
CA LYS A 150 1.37 9.82 -4.40
C LYS A 150 1.33 8.88 -5.60
N LEU A 151 2.41 8.14 -5.86
CA LEU A 151 2.46 7.16 -6.94
C LEU A 151 1.45 6.02 -6.71
N GLY A 152 1.30 5.55 -5.48
CA GLY A 152 0.28 4.59 -5.08
C GLY A 152 -1.14 5.08 -5.41
N ALA A 153 -1.46 6.32 -5.03
CA ALA A 153 -2.75 6.94 -5.32
C ALA A 153 -3.01 7.07 -6.84
N VAL A 154 -2.00 7.53 -7.61
CA VAL A 154 -2.11 7.64 -9.07
C VAL A 154 -2.34 6.28 -9.72
N ASN A 155 -1.67 5.23 -9.25
CA ASN A 155 -1.87 3.87 -9.77
C ASN A 155 -3.27 3.33 -9.48
N GLN A 156 -3.82 3.61 -8.29
CA GLN A 156 -5.20 3.26 -7.96
C GLN A 156 -6.21 4.01 -8.86
N VAL A 157 -6.03 5.31 -9.06
CA VAL A 157 -6.87 6.13 -9.97
C VAL A 157 -6.76 5.66 -11.42
N SER A 158 -5.56 5.24 -11.86
CA SER A 158 -5.38 4.66 -13.20
C SER A 158 -6.15 3.36 -13.36
N ALA A 159 -6.15 2.50 -12.34
CA ALA A 159 -6.88 1.24 -12.33
C ALA A 159 -8.40 1.46 -12.38
N THR A 160 -8.93 2.38 -11.58
CA THR A 160 -10.37 2.72 -11.60
C THR A 160 -10.77 3.38 -12.94
N SER A 161 -9.94 4.29 -13.46
CA SER A 161 -10.17 4.93 -14.77
C SER A 161 -10.28 3.91 -15.92
N ARG A 162 -9.50 2.81 -15.87
CA ARG A 162 -9.61 1.73 -16.85
C ARG A 162 -10.96 1.01 -16.78
N ALA A 163 -11.48 0.71 -15.59
CA ALA A 163 -12.80 0.10 -15.43
C ALA A 163 -13.91 1.01 -15.97
N VAL A 164 -13.88 2.29 -15.62
CA VAL A 164 -14.86 3.29 -16.08
C VAL A 164 -14.85 3.40 -17.61
N ARG A 165 -13.66 3.43 -18.23
CA ARG A 165 -13.54 3.50 -19.68
C ARG A 165 -14.14 2.27 -20.39
N LEU A 166 -13.99 1.08 -19.81
CA LEU A 166 -14.61 -0.13 -20.36
C LEU A 166 -16.14 -0.02 -20.33
N ARG A 167 -16.70 0.49 -19.23
CA ARG A 167 -18.15 0.68 -19.09
C ARG A 167 -18.73 1.66 -20.10
N LEU A 168 -18.07 2.81 -20.28
CA LEU A 168 -18.49 3.82 -21.25
C LEU A 168 -18.38 3.29 -22.69
N ARG A 169 -17.40 2.43 -22.98
CA ARG A 169 -17.25 1.81 -24.29
C ARG A 169 -18.38 0.81 -24.58
N SER A 170 -18.82 0.02 -23.60
CA SER A 170 -19.95 -0.90 -23.80
C SER A 170 -21.26 -0.14 -23.95
N GLU A 171 -21.49 0.93 -23.18
CA GLU A 171 -22.67 1.79 -23.33
C GLU A 171 -22.78 2.41 -24.73
N ALA A 172 -21.68 2.94 -25.28
CA ALA A 172 -21.68 3.58 -26.60
C ALA A 172 -21.85 2.59 -27.78
N THR A 173 -21.60 1.29 -27.58
CA THR A 173 -21.88 0.26 -28.58
C THR A 173 -23.33 -0.20 -28.53
N THR A 174 -23.92 -0.28 -27.33
CA THR A 174 -25.33 -0.64 -27.14
C THR A 174 -26.30 0.42 -27.68
N ASP A 175 -25.96 1.71 -27.64
CA ASP A 175 -26.79 2.80 -28.22
C ASP A 175 -26.73 2.87 -29.77
N ARG A 176 -25.89 2.07 -30.42
CA ARG A 176 -25.72 2.04 -31.89
C ARG A 176 -26.38 0.84 -32.58
N THR A 177 -26.95 -0.09 -31.82
CA THR A 177 -27.67 -1.28 -32.30
C THR A 177 -29.14 -1.16 -32.04
#